data_AF-M2PI87-F1
#
_entry.id   AF-M2PI87-F1
#
_cell.length_a   1.000
_cell.length_b   1.000
_cell.length_c   1.000
_cell.angle_alpha   90.00
_cell.angle_beta   90.00
_cell.angle_gamma   90.00
#
_symmetry.space_group_name_H-M   'P 1'
#
loop_
_entity.id
_entity.type
_entity.pdbx_description
1 polymer ?
#
loop_
_entity_poly.entity_id
_entity_poly.type
_entity_poly.pdbx_seq_one_letter_code
_entity_poly.pdbx_strand_id
1 'polypeptide(L)'
;MEALRNVAQAELAAAGLPVAPGGHPTGTAGAVVMVDIPDLRGVLIDWRAHDVLVDAAQEAWFDDPHREGEETAEFARLTSTIGEAMAVAMRTILTAAGMEVSGTGNDYAPHELLVTRRLVPSAWSARRDARFSRRFEAMGAAWNARHAAECPNPDCEHHHPK
;
A
#
# COMPACT_ATOMS: atom_id res chain seq x y z
N MET A 1 7.22 -6.19 8.98
CA MET A 1 7.15 -5.58 7.64
C MET A 1 5.78 -5.69 7.01
N GLU A 2 5.12 -6.84 7.09
CA GLU A 2 3.74 -7.05 6.60
C GLU A 2 2.72 -6.00 7.05
N ALA A 3 2.73 -5.62 8.33
CA ALA A 3 1.84 -4.58 8.86
C ALA A 3 2.09 -3.21 8.23
N LEU A 4 3.37 -2.85 8.00
CA LEU A 4 3.74 -1.59 7.35
C LEU A 4 3.32 -1.58 5.88
N ARG A 5 3.46 -2.72 5.19
CA ARG A 5 2.97 -2.91 3.81
C ARG A 5 1.47 -2.66 3.71
N ASN A 6 0.70 -3.32 4.58
CA ASN A 6 -0.75 -3.20 4.60
C ASN A 6 -1.21 -1.76 4.91
N VAL A 7 -0.49 -1.05 5.79
CA VAL A 7 -0.74 0.38 6.04
C VAL A 7 -0.43 1.21 4.80
N ALA A 8 0.74 1.07 4.18
CA ALA A 8 1.10 1.81 2.98
C ALA A 8 0.09 1.59 1.84
N GLN A 9 -0.32 0.35 1.60
CA GLN A 9 -1.36 0.01 0.62
C GLN A 9 -2.70 0.69 0.94
N ALA A 10 -3.14 0.63 2.20
CA ALA A 10 -4.40 1.23 2.61
C ALA A 10 -4.40 2.77 2.46
N GLU A 11 -3.26 3.42 2.74
CA GLU A 11 -3.12 4.88 2.65
C GLU A 11 -3.11 5.35 1.19
N LEU A 12 -2.38 4.66 0.30
CA LEU A 12 -2.40 4.93 -1.14
C LEU A 12 -3.80 4.72 -1.73
N ALA A 13 -4.45 3.59 -1.40
CA ALA A 13 -5.80 3.31 -1.85
C ALA A 13 -6.82 4.33 -1.31
N ALA A 14 -6.71 4.75 -0.05
CA ALA A 14 -7.57 5.79 0.53
C ALA A 14 -7.39 7.15 -0.12
N ALA A 15 -6.19 7.45 -0.63
CA ALA A 15 -5.91 8.65 -1.43
C ALA A 15 -6.40 8.55 -2.88
N GLY A 16 -6.98 7.43 -3.29
CA GLY A 16 -7.50 7.20 -4.64
C GLY A 16 -6.46 6.70 -5.64
N LEU A 17 -5.24 6.38 -5.21
CA LEU A 17 -4.27 5.72 -6.07
C LEU A 17 -4.62 4.23 -6.23
N PRO A 18 -4.69 3.71 -7.45
CA PRO A 18 -4.84 2.27 -7.65
C PRO A 18 -3.61 1.58 -7.08
N VAL A 19 -3.85 0.58 -6.22
CA VAL A 19 -2.80 -0.28 -5.68
C VAL A 19 -2.86 -1.60 -6.42
N ALA A 20 -1.81 -1.90 -7.17
CA ALA A 20 -1.73 -3.12 -7.95
C ALA A 20 -1.62 -4.33 -7.01
N PRO A 21 -2.38 -5.42 -7.24
CA PRO A 21 -2.17 -6.66 -6.51
C PRO A 21 -0.74 -7.17 -6.72
N GLY A 22 -0.12 -7.73 -5.69
CA GLY A 22 1.20 -8.39 -5.85
C GLY A 22 1.18 -9.54 -6.88
N GLY A 23 -0.01 -10.10 -7.14
CA GLY A 23 -0.25 -11.07 -8.21
C GLY A 23 -0.70 -10.39 -9.51
N HIS A 24 0.27 -9.91 -10.28
CA HIS A 24 0.25 -9.56 -11.71
C HIS A 24 -1.06 -9.82 -12.49
N PRO A 25 -2.10 -8.98 -12.35
CA PRO A 25 -3.17 -8.96 -13.34
C PRO A 25 -2.66 -8.14 -14.53
N THR A 26 -2.62 -8.76 -15.72
CA THR A 26 -2.30 -8.08 -16.98
C THR A 26 -3.17 -6.83 -17.14
N GLY A 27 -2.56 -5.71 -17.53
CA GLY A 27 -3.26 -4.46 -17.85
C GLY A 27 -3.62 -3.55 -16.67
N THR A 28 -3.06 -3.74 -15.46
CA THR A 28 -3.39 -2.85 -14.32
C THR A 28 -2.22 -1.94 -13.97
N ALA A 29 -2.39 -0.62 -14.19
CA ALA A 29 -1.50 0.39 -13.64
C ALA A 29 -1.77 0.63 -12.16
N GLY A 30 -0.73 0.81 -11.35
CA GLY A 30 -0.89 1.01 -9.93
C GLY A 30 0.40 1.04 -9.13
N ALA A 31 0.28 1.50 -7.89
CA ALA A 31 1.35 1.39 -6.92
C ALA A 31 1.55 -0.08 -6.54
N VAL A 32 2.76 -0.58 -6.71
CA VAL A 32 3.19 -1.91 -6.29
C VAL A 32 3.90 -1.76 -4.95
N VAL A 33 3.43 -2.49 -3.94
CA VAL A 33 3.98 -2.42 -2.58
C VAL A 33 4.53 -3.79 -2.20
N MET A 34 5.85 -3.88 -2.06
CA MET A 34 6.57 -5.14 -1.80
C MET A 34 7.24 -5.12 -0.43
N VAL A 35 7.27 -6.28 0.21
CA VAL A 35 8.03 -6.52 1.44
C VAL A 35 9.28 -7.28 1.05
N ASP A 36 10.41 -6.89 1.63
CA ASP A 36 11.66 -7.66 1.67
C ASP A 36 12.50 -7.65 0.37
N ILE A 37 13.48 -6.74 0.34
CA ILE A 37 14.80 -7.07 -0.20
C ILE A 37 15.70 -7.24 1.03
N PRO A 38 16.49 -8.33 1.15
CA PRO A 38 17.26 -8.67 2.36
C PRO A 38 18.10 -7.54 2.96
N ASP A 39 18.51 -6.57 2.14
CA ASP A 39 19.36 -5.45 2.53
C ASP A 39 18.58 -4.19 2.92
N LEU A 40 17.30 -4.08 2.56
CA LEU A 40 16.47 -2.91 2.78
C LEU A 40 15.44 -3.22 3.88
N ARG A 41 15.72 -2.76 5.11
CA ARG A 41 14.81 -2.86 6.27
C ARG A 41 13.58 -1.96 6.11
N GLY A 42 12.76 -2.21 5.09
CA GLY A 42 11.64 -1.36 4.69
C GLY A 42 10.65 -2.04 3.74
N VAL A 43 9.62 -1.29 3.37
CA VAL A 43 8.65 -1.64 2.34
C VAL A 43 9.01 -0.86 1.09
N LEU A 44 9.14 -1.57 -0.03
CA LEU A 44 9.41 -0.96 -1.33
C LEU A 44 8.13 -0.62 -2.02
N ILE A 45 8.12 0.56 -2.65
CA ILE A 45 6.97 1.07 -3.37
C ILE A 45 7.45 1.58 -4.72
N ASP A 46 6.85 1.07 -5.78
CA ASP A 46 7.13 1.48 -7.14
C ASP A 46 5.82 1.72 -7.91
N TRP A 47 5.88 2.46 -9.01
CA TRP A 47 4.77 2.67 -9.91
C TRP A 47 4.85 1.71 -11.09
N ARG A 48 3.84 0.83 -11.20
CA ARG A 48 3.64 0.03 -12.41
C ARG A 48 2.81 0.82 -13.41
N ALA A 49 3.42 1.18 -14.53
CA ALA A 49 2.72 1.73 -15.69
C ALA A 49 1.76 0.70 -16.30
N HIS A 50 0.79 1.19 -17.06
CA HIS A 50 -0.14 0.33 -17.81
C HIS A 50 0.58 -0.35 -18.98
N ASP A 51 0.21 -1.60 -19.29
CA ASP A 51 0.83 -2.40 -20.37
C ASP A 51 0.83 -1.67 -21.71
N VAL A 52 -0.26 -0.99 -22.10
CA VAL A 52 -0.30 -0.11 -23.30
C VAL A 52 0.91 0.85 -23.41
N LEU A 53 1.35 1.48 -22.32
CA LEU A 53 2.52 2.36 -22.36
C LEU A 53 3.82 1.54 -22.48
N VAL A 54 3.88 0.41 -21.80
CA VAL A 54 5.03 -0.50 -21.81
C VAL A 54 5.21 -1.11 -23.20
N ASP A 55 4.16 -1.59 -23.82
CA ASP A 55 4.14 -2.19 -25.16
C ASP A 55 4.59 -1.16 -26.20
N ALA A 56 4.04 0.05 -26.18
CA ALA A 56 4.43 1.12 -27.11
C ALA A 56 5.92 1.48 -26.96
N ALA A 57 6.42 1.55 -25.73
CA ALA A 57 7.84 1.79 -25.48
C ALA A 57 8.72 0.62 -25.95
N GLN A 58 8.24 -0.63 -25.79
CA GLN A 58 8.95 -1.82 -26.25
C GLN A 58 9.01 -1.89 -27.78
N GLU A 59 7.92 -1.59 -28.48
CA GLU A 59 7.87 -1.53 -29.96
C GLU A 59 8.91 -0.52 -30.49
N ALA A 60 8.93 0.69 -29.93
CA ALA A 60 9.94 1.71 -30.28
C ALA A 60 11.39 1.21 -30.05
N TRP A 61 11.62 0.40 -29.01
CA TRP A 61 12.93 -0.19 -28.74
C TRP A 61 13.30 -1.36 -29.65
N PHE A 62 12.32 -2.12 -30.14
CA PHE A 62 12.56 -3.23 -31.06
C PHE A 62 12.91 -2.73 -32.46
N ASP A 63 12.29 -1.63 -32.89
CA ASP A 63 12.52 -1.03 -34.21
C ASP A 63 13.90 -0.33 -34.32
N ASP A 64 14.56 -0.06 -33.18
CA ASP A 64 15.91 0.50 -33.12
C ASP A 64 16.84 -0.27 -32.15
N PRO A 65 17.58 -1.28 -32.65
CA PRO A 65 18.45 -2.14 -31.84
C PRO A 65 19.57 -1.40 -31.10
N HIS A 66 19.95 -0.21 -31.56
CA HIS A 66 21.04 0.58 -31.00
C HIS A 66 20.55 1.63 -30.00
N ARG A 67 19.23 1.89 -29.91
CA ARG A 67 18.62 2.90 -29.03
C ARG A 67 19.13 4.32 -29.30
N GLU A 68 19.49 4.60 -30.55
CA GLU A 68 20.08 5.87 -30.99
C GLU A 68 19.06 6.76 -31.74
N GLY A 69 17.82 6.29 -31.90
CA GLY A 69 16.71 6.95 -32.57
C GLY A 69 15.96 7.95 -31.69
N GLU A 70 15.44 9.00 -32.34
CA GLU A 70 14.69 10.09 -31.70
C GLU A 70 13.47 9.58 -30.94
N GLU A 71 12.73 8.62 -31.51
CA GLU A 71 11.55 8.00 -30.91
C GLU A 71 11.88 7.20 -29.65
N THR A 72 12.94 6.39 -29.66
CA THR A 72 13.43 5.67 -28.47
C THR A 72 13.78 6.65 -27.34
N ALA A 73 14.44 7.77 -27.68
CA ALA A 73 14.77 8.81 -26.70
C ALA A 73 13.53 9.53 -26.15
N GLU A 74 12.48 9.73 -26.96
CA GLU A 74 11.21 10.30 -26.53
C GLU A 74 10.46 9.38 -25.57
N PHE A 75 10.32 8.09 -25.90
CA PHE A 75 9.69 7.12 -25.00
C PHE A 75 10.46 6.95 -23.70
N ALA A 76 11.79 6.95 -23.73
CA ALA A 76 12.62 6.95 -22.52
C ALA A 76 12.36 8.19 -21.64
N ARG A 77 12.28 9.39 -22.24
CA ARG A 77 11.94 10.62 -21.51
C ARG A 77 10.52 10.58 -20.93
N LEU A 78 9.54 10.11 -21.70
CA LEU A 78 8.14 10.03 -21.28
C LEU A 78 7.97 9.08 -20.09
N THR A 79 8.50 7.86 -20.20
CA THR A 79 8.43 6.85 -19.14
C THR A 79 9.12 7.33 -17.86
N SER A 80 10.30 7.96 -17.98
CA SER A 80 11.00 8.54 -16.84
C SER A 80 10.21 9.68 -16.18
N THR A 81 9.64 10.59 -16.98
CA THR A 81 8.83 11.72 -16.47
C THR A 81 7.59 11.21 -15.72
N ILE A 82 6.92 10.19 -16.25
CA ILE A 82 5.76 9.56 -15.59
C ILE A 82 6.19 8.90 -14.27
N GLY A 83 7.29 8.13 -14.30
CA GLY A 83 7.82 7.47 -13.10
C GLY A 83 8.15 8.48 -12.00
N GLU A 84 8.81 9.59 -12.34
CA GLU A 84 9.12 10.67 -11.41
C GLU A 84 7.84 11.29 -10.82
N ALA A 85 6.89 11.67 -11.67
CA ALA A 85 5.63 12.27 -11.22
C ALA A 85 4.87 11.35 -10.26
N MET A 86 4.81 10.05 -10.56
CA MET A 86 4.13 9.07 -9.70
C MET A 86 4.89 8.83 -8.39
N ALA A 87 6.22 8.78 -8.41
CA ALA A 87 7.03 8.69 -7.21
C ALA A 87 6.84 9.91 -6.29
N VAL A 88 6.79 11.12 -6.86
CA VAL A 88 6.49 12.36 -6.12
C VAL A 88 5.11 12.31 -5.50
N ALA A 89 4.09 11.88 -6.24
CA ALA A 89 2.72 11.76 -5.75
C ALA A 89 2.62 10.75 -4.58
N MET A 90 3.16 9.54 -4.78
CA MET A 90 3.16 8.49 -3.75
C MET A 90 3.91 8.95 -2.50
N ARG A 91 5.10 9.54 -2.65
CA ARG A 91 5.88 10.09 -1.52
C ARG A 91 5.07 11.12 -0.75
N THR A 92 4.44 12.06 -1.45
CA THR A 92 3.63 13.12 -0.82
C THR A 92 2.48 12.54 0.01
N ILE A 93 1.75 11.57 -0.55
CA ILE A 93 0.63 10.89 0.12
C ILE A 93 1.12 10.15 1.36
N LEU A 94 2.18 9.35 1.23
CA LEU A 94 2.70 8.52 2.32
C LEU A 94 3.27 9.37 3.46
N THR A 95 3.99 10.45 3.13
CA THR A 95 4.47 11.41 4.13
C THR A 95 3.32 12.11 4.82
N ALA A 96 2.27 12.54 4.10
CA ALA A 96 1.06 13.11 4.70
C ALA A 96 0.33 12.11 5.61
N ALA A 97 0.42 10.81 5.31
CA ALA A 97 -0.07 9.72 6.15
C ALA A 97 0.84 9.39 7.37
N GLY A 98 1.91 10.17 7.58
CA GLY A 98 2.81 10.04 8.71
C GLY A 98 3.89 8.97 8.56
N MET A 99 4.26 8.59 7.33
CA MET A 99 5.31 7.61 7.06
C MET A 99 6.65 8.27 6.74
N GLU A 100 7.73 7.61 7.16
CA GLU A 100 9.10 7.96 6.78
C GLU A 100 9.40 7.30 5.42
N VAL A 101 9.64 8.13 4.41
CA VAL A 101 9.83 7.72 3.02
C VAL A 101 11.14 8.29 2.47
N SER A 102 11.96 7.46 1.85
CA SER A 102 13.18 7.85 1.13
C SER A 102 13.21 7.23 -0.27
N GLY A 103 14.15 7.66 -1.11
CA GLY A 103 14.54 6.86 -2.27
C GLY A 103 15.34 5.63 -1.86
N THR A 104 15.45 4.63 -2.73
CA THR A 104 16.28 3.44 -2.50
C THR A 104 17.75 3.66 -2.90
N GLY A 105 18.04 4.66 -3.73
CA GLY A 105 19.36 4.86 -4.31
C GLY A 105 19.73 3.81 -5.37
N ASN A 106 18.75 3.06 -5.85
CA ASN A 106 18.91 2.11 -6.94
C ASN A 106 18.89 2.84 -8.28
N ASP A 107 20.05 2.97 -8.94
CA ASP A 107 20.17 3.61 -10.25
C ASP A 107 19.35 2.90 -11.35
N TYR A 108 19.03 1.62 -11.17
CA TYR A 108 18.18 0.86 -12.08
C TYR A 108 16.67 1.05 -11.82
N ALA A 109 16.30 1.60 -10.67
CA ALA A 109 14.91 1.89 -10.29
C ALA A 109 14.84 3.27 -9.59
N PRO A 110 15.14 4.37 -10.31
CA PRO A 110 15.31 5.69 -9.70
C PRO A 110 14.02 6.25 -9.07
N HIS A 111 12.87 5.69 -9.42
CA HIS A 111 11.55 6.10 -8.94
C HIS A 111 11.03 5.24 -7.77
N GLU A 112 11.79 4.21 -7.39
CA GLU A 112 11.44 3.33 -6.27
C GLU A 112 11.62 4.05 -4.92
N LEU A 113 10.62 3.86 -4.06
CA LEU A 113 10.57 4.44 -2.73
C LEU A 113 10.74 3.38 -1.66
N LEU A 114 11.41 3.76 -0.58
CA LEU A 114 11.56 2.95 0.63
C LEU A 114 10.78 3.57 1.78
N VAL A 115 9.89 2.78 2.38
CA VAL A 115 9.18 3.14 3.61
C VAL A 115 9.71 2.31 4.77
N THR A 116 10.33 2.96 5.74
CA THR A 116 11.02 2.27 6.86
C THR A 116 10.12 2.13 8.08
N ARG A 117 9.29 3.13 8.36
CA ARG A 117 8.41 3.16 9.55
C ARG A 117 7.25 4.15 9.39
N ARG A 118 6.26 3.99 10.27
CA ARG A 118 5.20 4.97 10.51
C ARG A 118 5.54 5.78 11.76
N LEU A 119 5.60 7.10 11.61
CA LEU A 119 5.86 8.04 12.71
C LEU A 119 4.57 8.34 13.48
N VAL A 120 3.47 8.58 12.75
CA VAL A 120 2.16 8.90 13.33
C VAL A 120 1.02 8.25 12.54
N PRO A 121 -0.11 7.92 13.17
CA PRO A 121 -1.31 7.52 12.44
C PRO A 121 -1.88 8.66 11.59
N SER A 122 -2.40 8.33 10.41
CA SER A 122 -3.16 9.28 9.59
C SER A 122 -4.53 9.55 10.25
N ALA A 123 -5.10 10.73 9.99
CA ALA A 123 -6.37 11.12 10.58
C ALA A 123 -7.53 10.18 10.20
N TRP A 124 -7.56 9.69 8.96
CA TRP A 124 -8.62 8.77 8.52
C TRP A 124 -8.44 7.37 9.13
N SER A 125 -7.20 6.85 9.23
CA SER A 125 -6.92 5.57 9.89
C SER A 125 -7.32 5.64 11.35
N ALA A 126 -6.93 6.71 12.05
CA ALA A 126 -7.31 6.93 13.45
C ALA A 126 -8.84 6.95 13.63
N ARG A 127 -9.56 7.64 12.75
CA ARG A 127 -11.04 7.66 12.77
C ARG A 127 -11.65 6.28 12.50
N ARG A 128 -11.12 5.53 11.52
CA ARG A 128 -11.57 4.17 11.20
C ARG A 128 -11.38 3.24 12.39
N ASP A 129 -10.19 3.25 12.99
CA ASP A 129 -9.83 2.35 14.07
C ASP A 129 -10.67 2.68 15.33
N ALA A 130 -10.87 3.96 15.65
CA ALA A 130 -11.78 4.38 16.73
C ALA A 130 -13.25 3.99 16.48
N ARG A 131 -13.69 3.90 15.23
CA ARG A 131 -15.03 3.40 14.89
C ARG A 131 -15.12 1.88 15.09
N PHE A 132 -14.07 1.15 14.72
CA PHE A 132 -14.00 -0.30 14.89
C PHE A 132 -14.05 -0.67 16.38
N SER A 133 -13.22 -0.05 17.22
CA SER A 133 -13.19 -0.32 18.67
C SER A 133 -14.54 -0.10 19.33
N ARG A 134 -15.20 1.04 19.05
CA ARG A 134 -16.55 1.32 19.58
C ARG A 134 -17.58 0.28 19.19
N ARG A 135 -17.53 -0.22 17.95
CA ARG A 135 -18.45 -1.28 17.49
C ARG A 135 -18.17 -2.60 18.18
N PHE A 136 -16.90 -2.95 18.35
CA PHE A 136 -16.48 -4.17 19.03
C PHE A 136 -16.92 -4.16 20.50
N GLU A 137 -16.68 -3.05 21.21
CA GLU A 137 -17.13 -2.85 22.59
C GLU A 137 -18.64 -2.95 22.72
N ALA A 138 -19.39 -2.30 21.83
CA ALA A 138 -20.86 -2.37 21.83
C ALA A 138 -21.38 -3.81 21.60
N MET A 139 -20.73 -4.58 20.72
CA MET A 139 -21.08 -5.97 20.47
C MET A 139 -20.78 -6.85 21.69
N GLY A 140 -19.63 -6.66 22.35
CA GLY A 140 -19.30 -7.35 23.59
C GLY A 140 -20.28 -7.02 24.72
N ALA A 141 -20.65 -5.75 24.88
CA ALA A 141 -21.65 -5.32 25.85
C ALA A 141 -23.02 -5.96 25.59
N ALA A 142 -23.47 -6.00 24.33
CA ALA A 142 -24.73 -6.64 23.95
C ALA A 142 -24.71 -8.16 24.20
N TRP A 143 -23.60 -8.83 23.88
CA TRP A 143 -23.40 -10.25 24.17
C TRP A 143 -23.48 -10.55 25.67
N ASN A 144 -22.75 -9.77 26.48
CA ASN A 144 -22.75 -9.92 27.93
C ASN A 144 -24.14 -9.64 28.54
N ALA A 145 -24.84 -8.61 28.06
CA ALA A 145 -26.19 -8.29 28.50
C ALA A 145 -27.18 -9.43 28.19
N ARG A 146 -27.05 -10.05 27.02
CA ARG A 146 -27.86 -11.23 26.65
C ARG A 146 -27.57 -12.42 27.55
N HIS A 147 -26.29 -12.74 27.79
CA HIS A 147 -25.91 -13.82 28.69
C HIS A 147 -26.42 -13.61 30.12
N ALA A 148 -26.34 -12.38 30.63
CA ALA A 148 -26.86 -12.03 31.96
C ALA A 148 -28.39 -12.14 32.03
N ALA A 149 -29.11 -11.88 30.94
CA ALA A 149 -30.55 -12.10 30.86
C ALA A 149 -30.92 -13.61 30.76
N GLU A 150 -30.03 -14.44 30.23
CA GLU A 150 -30.23 -15.89 30.06
C GLU A 150 -29.89 -16.72 31.33
N CYS A 151 -28.95 -16.32 32.20
CA CYS A 151 -28.91 -16.76 33.63
C CYS A 151 -28.88 -15.53 34.56
N PRO A 152 -30.03 -15.08 35.10
CA PRO A 152 -30.11 -13.91 35.99
C PRO A 152 -29.49 -14.10 37.37
N ASN A 153 -29.16 -15.35 37.75
CA ASN A 153 -28.65 -15.69 39.06
C ASN A 153 -27.16 -16.10 38.96
N PRO A 154 -26.21 -15.28 39.45
CA PRO A 154 -24.78 -15.62 39.42
C PRO A 154 -24.42 -16.86 40.26
N ASP A 155 -25.36 -17.33 41.10
CA ASP A 155 -25.24 -18.55 41.92
C ASP A 155 -26.00 -19.76 41.33
N CYS A 156 -26.37 -19.74 40.04
CA CYS A 156 -26.98 -20.92 39.39
C CYS A 156 -25.99 -22.10 39.35
N GLU A 157 -26.37 -23.29 39.82
CA GLU A 157 -25.54 -24.53 39.97
C GLU A 157 -24.78 -24.98 38.69
N HIS A 158 -25.01 -24.32 37.55
CA HIS A 158 -24.31 -24.53 36.29
C HIS A 158 -22.91 -23.90 36.21
N HIS A 159 -22.42 -23.26 37.28
CA HIS A 159 -21.08 -22.66 37.37
C HIS A 159 -20.05 -23.47 38.18
N HIS A 160 -20.17 -24.79 38.28
CA HIS A 160 -19.06 -25.61 38.75
C HIS A 160 -18.10 -25.95 37.60
N PRO A 161 -16.83 -25.53 37.65
CA PRO A 161 -15.85 -25.93 36.66
C PRO A 161 -15.61 -27.44 36.74
N LYS A 162 -15.60 -28.11 35.59
CA LYS A 162 -14.89 -29.37 35.41
C LYS A 162 -13.58 -29.08 34.68
#